data_AF-A0AAD0LVX4-F1
#
_entry.id   AF-A0AAD0LVX4-F1
#
_cell.length_a   1.000
_cell.length_b   1.000
_cell.length_c   1.000
_cell.angle_alpha   90.00
_cell.angle_beta   90.00
_cell.angle_gamma   90.00
#
_symmetry.space_group_name_H-M   'P 1'
#
loop_
_entity.id
_entity.type
_entity.pdbx_description
1 polymer ?
#
loop_
_entity_poly.entity_id
_entity_poly.type
_entity_poly.pdbx_seq_one_letter_code
_entity_poly.pdbx_strand_id
1 'polypeptide(L)'
;MTSSAQAVLCRYRYDPLDRLASSSPVRQEDIQRFYRKNVLATEIQGALRSTVFQHEDRLLAQQRHVDDLVDTTLLATDQQRSVLQLVDNTGVESMAYSVYGHHPAESGLTSLLGFNGERRDPATGHYLLGNGYRAYNPVLMRFNSPDSLSPFGEGGLNAYGYVGGDPVGFGDPSGHISAGLLDKLLRAGIIILAPKKIPLSQLPGMVDELPYSSATVSSTPSLPIASSTGVGLASKSSISSSSVDPSAGGTLKSMIRNYKEKRENFNRFYKSGAAGQRKADVLKLAETTFREELDVTVKALEVMEASKGTSAFDPERYNILNARFIERKRKYSKRFTPYHEGVKKIRE
;
A
#
# COMPACT_ATOMS: atom_id res chain seq x y z
N MET A 1 -22.75 9.67 46.81
CA MET A 1 -22.13 10.33 45.64
C MET A 1 -23.10 10.19 44.47
N THR A 2 -23.73 11.29 44.09
CA THR A 2 -24.65 11.34 42.95
C THR A 2 -23.88 11.00 41.68
N SER A 3 -24.27 9.90 41.03
CA SER A 3 -23.77 9.49 39.72
C SER A 3 -23.87 10.69 38.77
N SER A 4 -22.72 11.20 38.34
CA SER A 4 -22.63 12.14 37.23
C SER A 4 -23.30 11.47 36.03
N ALA A 5 -24.42 12.04 35.57
CA ALA A 5 -25.08 11.59 34.35
C ALA A 5 -24.08 11.74 33.20
N GLN A 6 -23.52 10.62 32.75
CA GLN A 6 -22.62 10.60 31.60
C GLN A 6 -23.39 11.12 30.38
N ALA A 7 -23.05 12.32 29.95
CA ALA A 7 -23.58 12.87 28.71
C ALA A 7 -22.99 12.09 27.54
N VAL A 8 -23.84 11.36 26.80
CA VAL A 8 -23.42 10.69 25.57
C VAL A 8 -23.12 11.76 24.53
N LEU A 9 -21.88 11.85 24.04
CA LEU A 9 -21.48 12.84 23.04
C LEU A 9 -21.68 12.35 21.60
N CYS A 10 -21.49 11.05 21.38
CA CYS A 10 -21.61 10.40 20.07
C CYS A 10 -21.95 8.91 20.24
N ARG A 11 -22.76 8.36 19.34
CA ARG A 11 -23.00 6.91 19.24
C ARG A 11 -22.40 6.38 17.95
N TYR A 12 -21.57 5.35 18.02
CA TYR A 12 -20.96 4.71 16.86
C TYR A 12 -21.72 3.42 16.51
N ARG A 13 -21.85 3.11 15.21
CA ARG A 13 -22.45 1.86 14.71
C ARG A 13 -21.56 1.24 13.66
N TYR A 14 -21.53 -0.08 13.66
CA TYR A 14 -20.64 -0.88 12.83
C TYR A 14 -21.44 -1.74 11.87
N ASP A 15 -20.87 -2.02 10.70
CA ASP A 15 -21.41 -3.00 9.76
C ASP A 15 -21.04 -4.45 10.17
N PRO A 16 -21.60 -5.48 9.53
CA PRO A 16 -21.27 -6.88 9.84
C PRO A 16 -19.82 -7.30 9.54
N LEU A 17 -18.99 -6.41 8.99
CA LEU A 17 -17.55 -6.62 8.77
C LEU A 17 -16.71 -5.87 9.82
N ASP A 18 -17.34 -5.44 10.92
CA ASP A 18 -16.74 -4.67 12.02
C ASP A 18 -16.13 -3.33 11.59
N ARG A 19 -16.67 -2.71 10.54
CA ARG A 19 -16.25 -1.38 10.09
C ARG A 19 -17.22 -0.31 10.58
N LEU A 20 -16.71 0.85 10.95
CA LEU A 20 -17.48 1.99 11.43
C LEU A 20 -18.37 2.54 10.30
N ALA A 21 -19.61 2.10 10.28
CA ALA A 21 -20.57 2.44 9.23
C ALA A 21 -21.23 3.80 9.48
N SER A 22 -21.52 4.14 10.73
CA SER A 22 -22.14 5.42 11.06
C SER A 22 -21.77 5.94 12.45
N SER A 23 -21.89 7.25 12.64
CA SER A 23 -21.80 7.90 13.94
C SER A 23 -22.88 8.96 14.10
N SER A 24 -23.49 9.04 15.29
CA SER A 24 -24.55 9.98 15.66
C SER A 24 -24.04 10.94 16.75
N PRO A 25 -23.37 12.05 16.38
CA PRO A 25 -22.96 13.08 17.34
C PRO A 25 -24.17 13.85 17.87
N VAL A 26 -24.11 14.30 19.12
CA VAL A 26 -25.19 15.09 19.72
C VAL A 26 -25.31 16.46 19.05
N ARG A 27 -26.55 16.85 18.71
CA ARG A 27 -26.90 18.13 18.05
C ARG A 27 -26.27 18.31 16.66
N GLN A 28 -25.89 17.22 16.01
CA GLN A 28 -25.39 17.22 14.64
C GLN A 28 -26.10 16.13 13.85
N GLU A 29 -26.10 16.27 12.53
CA GLU A 29 -26.61 15.23 11.62
C GLU A 29 -25.77 13.95 11.75
N ASP A 30 -26.45 12.82 11.56
CA ASP A 30 -25.83 11.50 11.50
C ASP A 30 -24.80 11.46 10.35
N ILE A 31 -23.67 10.82 10.62
CA ILE A 31 -22.59 10.63 9.67
C ILE A 31 -22.61 9.19 9.19
N GLN A 32 -22.69 8.98 7.88
CA GLN A 32 -22.61 7.67 7.23
C GLN A 32 -21.31 7.54 6.43
N ARG A 33 -20.69 6.36 6.45
CA ARG A 33 -19.39 6.10 5.82
C ARG A 33 -19.49 4.93 4.85
N PHE A 34 -18.88 5.11 3.69
CA PHE A 34 -18.85 4.12 2.62
C PHE A 34 -17.40 3.81 2.23
N TYR A 35 -17.11 2.52 2.13
CA TYR A 35 -15.76 2.00 1.97
C TYR A 35 -15.58 1.35 0.59
N ARG A 36 -14.45 1.61 -0.05
CA ARG A 36 -13.99 0.92 -1.26
C ARG A 36 -12.74 0.12 -0.91
N LYS A 37 -12.80 -1.21 -1.02
CA LYS A 37 -11.67 -2.11 -0.66
C LYS A 37 -11.09 -1.80 0.74
N ASN A 38 -11.95 -1.56 1.72
CA ASN A 38 -11.60 -1.18 3.11
C ASN A 38 -10.93 0.18 3.30
N VAL A 39 -10.99 1.07 2.30
CA VAL A 39 -10.57 2.47 2.43
C VAL A 39 -11.81 3.37 2.40
N LEU A 40 -11.88 4.36 3.29
CA LEU A 40 -12.99 5.33 3.33
C LEU A 40 -13.02 6.11 2.02
N ALA A 41 -14.12 5.98 1.27
CA ALA A 41 -14.28 6.61 -0.04
C ALA A 41 -15.30 7.74 -0.03
N THR A 42 -16.35 7.64 0.80
CA THR A 42 -17.40 8.65 0.89
C THR A 42 -17.91 8.76 2.31
N GLU A 43 -18.12 10.00 2.76
CA GLU A 43 -18.82 10.33 4.00
C GLU A 43 -20.02 11.21 3.68
N ILE A 44 -21.18 10.93 4.27
CA ILE A 44 -22.40 11.72 4.12
C ILE A 44 -22.83 12.19 5.50
N GLN A 45 -23.06 13.50 5.65
CA GLN A 45 -23.58 14.12 6.87
C GLN A 45 -24.68 15.12 6.50
N GLY A 46 -25.94 14.75 6.74
CA GLY A 46 -27.09 15.51 6.25
C GLY A 46 -27.04 15.68 4.73
N ALA A 47 -27.09 16.93 4.24
CA ALA A 47 -26.98 17.27 2.82
C ALA A 47 -25.53 17.27 2.30
N LEU A 48 -24.53 17.30 3.18
CA LEU A 48 -23.12 17.31 2.77
C LEU A 48 -22.65 15.91 2.44
N ARG A 49 -22.17 15.71 1.22
CA ARG A 49 -21.47 14.51 0.78
C ARG A 49 -20.01 14.83 0.44
N SER A 50 -19.08 14.18 1.12
CA SER A 50 -17.65 14.28 0.85
C SER A 50 -17.15 12.99 0.19
N THR A 51 -16.56 13.09 -1.01
CA THR A 51 -16.01 11.95 -1.77
C THR A 51 -14.52 12.14 -1.98
N VAL A 52 -13.74 11.08 -1.77
CA VAL A 52 -12.28 11.09 -1.92
C VAL A 52 -11.88 10.47 -3.26
N PHE A 53 -11.03 11.17 -4.00
CA PHE A 53 -10.40 10.68 -5.22
C PHE A 53 -8.97 10.29 -4.92
N GLN A 54 -8.67 9.03 -5.21
CA GLN A 54 -7.34 8.46 -5.04
C GLN A 54 -6.98 7.57 -6.21
N HIS A 55 -5.68 7.52 -6.53
CA HIS A 55 -5.10 6.57 -7.46
C HIS A 55 -4.13 5.70 -6.68
N GLU A 56 -4.34 4.38 -6.69
CA GLU A 56 -3.65 3.45 -5.80
C GLU A 56 -3.75 3.93 -4.33
N ASP A 57 -2.60 4.16 -3.70
CA ASP A 57 -2.50 4.63 -2.32
C ASP A 57 -2.36 6.15 -2.22
N ARG A 58 -2.33 6.90 -3.33
CA ARG A 58 -2.15 8.35 -3.31
C ARG A 58 -3.48 9.09 -3.31
N LEU A 59 -3.72 9.90 -2.28
CA LEU A 59 -4.86 10.83 -2.25
C LEU A 59 -4.58 11.98 -3.21
N LEU A 60 -5.56 12.31 -4.06
CA LEU A 60 -5.41 13.32 -5.11
C LEU A 60 -6.33 14.51 -4.90
N ALA A 61 -7.59 14.24 -4.58
CA ALA A 61 -8.59 15.29 -4.40
C ALA A 61 -9.71 14.85 -3.47
N GLN A 62 -10.44 15.84 -2.97
CA GLN A 62 -11.71 15.68 -2.30
C GLN A 62 -12.77 16.49 -3.05
N GLN A 63 -13.95 15.91 -3.24
CA GLN A 63 -15.13 16.65 -3.66
C GLN A 63 -16.13 16.75 -2.52
N ARG A 64 -16.63 17.96 -2.28
CA ARG A 64 -17.72 18.24 -1.34
C ARG A 64 -18.94 18.65 -2.15
N HIS A 65 -20.04 17.96 -1.91
CA HIS A 65 -21.31 18.21 -2.55
C HIS A 65 -22.31 18.67 -1.49
N VAL A 66 -22.90 19.84 -1.69
CA VAL A 66 -24.01 20.35 -0.87
C VAL A 66 -25.11 20.76 -1.83
N ASP A 67 -26.23 20.04 -1.82
CA ASP A 67 -27.32 20.18 -2.77
C ASP A 67 -26.83 20.08 -4.23
N ASP A 68 -26.80 21.17 -5.01
CA ASP A 68 -26.29 21.18 -6.39
C ASP A 68 -24.87 21.80 -6.51
N LEU A 69 -24.29 22.25 -5.39
CA LEU A 69 -22.98 22.87 -5.36
C LEU A 69 -21.88 21.82 -5.18
N VAL A 70 -20.99 21.72 -6.16
CA VAL A 70 -19.79 20.88 -6.11
C VAL A 70 -18.57 21.78 -5.85
N ASP A 71 -17.86 21.51 -4.76
CA ASP A 71 -16.54 22.06 -4.51
C ASP A 71 -15.49 20.95 -4.64
N THR A 72 -14.35 21.27 -5.27
CA THR A 72 -13.25 20.33 -5.51
C THR A 72 -11.96 20.90 -4.98
N THR A 73 -11.36 20.19 -4.04
CA THR A 73 -10.10 20.56 -3.40
C THR A 73 -9.04 19.53 -3.74
N LEU A 74 -7.91 19.97 -4.30
CA LEU A 74 -6.76 19.12 -4.54
C LEU A 74 -5.98 18.92 -3.25
N LEU A 75 -5.46 17.71 -3.03
CA LEU A 75 -4.76 17.32 -1.81
C LEU A 75 -3.29 17.07 -2.11
N ALA A 76 -2.40 17.80 -1.44
CA ALA A 76 -0.98 17.48 -1.42
C ALA A 76 -0.67 16.62 -0.20
N THR A 77 -0.17 15.41 -0.42
CA THR A 77 0.12 14.45 0.65
C THR A 77 1.59 14.07 0.74
N ASP A 78 2.01 13.64 1.92
CA ASP A 78 3.30 12.96 2.10
C ASP A 78 3.27 11.49 1.62
N GLN A 79 4.37 10.78 1.83
CA GLN A 79 4.52 9.36 1.47
C GLN A 79 3.64 8.43 2.32
N GLN A 80 3.25 8.86 3.53
CA GLN A 80 2.37 8.11 4.41
C GLN A 80 0.90 8.49 4.21
N ARG A 81 0.59 9.32 3.21
CA ARG A 81 -0.75 9.80 2.84
C ARG A 81 -1.32 10.89 3.76
N SER A 82 -0.51 11.48 4.64
CA SER A 82 -0.93 12.63 5.43
C SER A 82 -1.20 13.83 4.53
N VAL A 83 -2.38 14.46 4.64
CA VAL A 83 -2.74 15.66 3.88
C VAL A 83 -2.03 16.87 4.48
N LEU A 84 -1.09 17.47 3.73
CA LEU A 84 -0.27 18.60 4.16
C LEU A 84 -0.73 19.93 3.57
N GLN A 85 -1.33 19.93 2.38
CA GLN A 85 -1.91 21.13 1.79
C GLN A 85 -3.22 20.80 1.08
N LEU A 86 -4.15 21.74 1.15
CA LEU A 86 -5.37 21.77 0.35
C LEU A 86 -5.27 22.93 -0.63
N VAL A 87 -5.63 22.69 -1.89
CA VAL A 87 -5.62 23.71 -2.94
C VAL A 87 -6.97 23.73 -3.62
N ASP A 88 -7.63 24.89 -3.58
CA ASP A 88 -8.89 25.15 -4.26
C ASP A 88 -8.85 26.50 -5.00
N ASN A 89 -10.01 26.95 -5.47
CA ASN A 89 -10.13 28.22 -6.20
C ASN A 89 -9.95 29.46 -5.31
N THR A 90 -9.94 29.30 -3.99
CA THR A 90 -9.78 30.38 -3.00
C THR A 90 -8.33 30.53 -2.53
N GLY A 91 -7.52 29.47 -2.64
CA GLY A 91 -6.10 29.52 -2.38
C GLY A 91 -5.52 28.19 -1.89
N VAL A 92 -4.48 28.32 -1.07
CA VAL A 92 -3.75 27.18 -0.49
C VAL A 92 -3.90 27.24 1.03
N GLU A 93 -4.45 26.17 1.61
CA GLU A 93 -4.48 25.95 3.04
C GLU A 93 -3.37 24.96 3.42
N SER A 94 -2.59 25.27 4.45
CA SER A 94 -1.52 24.39 4.94
C SER A 94 -1.92 23.71 6.23
N MET A 95 -1.59 22.43 6.34
CA MET A 95 -1.83 21.59 7.49
C MET A 95 -0.51 21.08 8.06
N ALA A 96 -0.42 21.07 9.39
CA ALA A 96 0.73 20.55 10.11
C ALA A 96 0.28 19.54 11.16
N TYR A 97 1.03 18.45 11.28
CA TYR A 97 0.83 17.44 12.32
C TYR A 97 2.09 17.33 13.16
N SER A 98 1.94 16.96 14.43
CA SER A 98 3.05 16.38 15.17
C SER A 98 3.48 15.06 14.52
N VAL A 99 4.66 14.58 14.91
CA VAL A 99 5.18 13.26 14.50
C VAL A 99 4.18 12.11 14.76
N TYR A 100 3.32 12.27 15.77
CA TYR A 100 2.29 11.29 16.14
C TYR A 100 0.88 11.67 15.63
N GLY A 101 0.78 12.60 14.68
CA GLY A 101 -0.49 12.95 14.04
C GLY A 101 -1.34 13.96 14.80
N HIS A 102 -0.81 14.62 15.84
CA HIS A 102 -1.59 15.62 16.56
C HIS A 102 -1.75 16.90 15.72
N HIS A 103 -2.99 17.34 15.57
CA HIS A 103 -3.36 18.62 14.97
C HIS A 103 -4.31 19.36 15.93
N PRO A 104 -4.11 20.68 16.20
CA PRO A 104 -4.97 21.45 17.08
C PRO A 104 -6.45 21.36 16.67
N ALA A 105 -7.34 21.13 17.64
CA ALA A 105 -8.77 20.99 17.36
C ALA A 105 -9.43 22.30 16.89
N GLU A 106 -8.91 23.44 17.33
CA GLU A 106 -9.42 24.78 17.01
C GLU A 106 -9.23 25.16 15.53
N SER A 107 -8.28 24.52 14.85
CA SER A 107 -8.05 24.70 13.42
C SER A 107 -9.00 23.85 12.55
N GLY A 108 -9.75 22.92 13.16
CA GLY A 108 -10.56 21.95 12.42
C GLY A 108 -9.73 21.05 11.50
N LEU A 109 -10.40 20.20 10.73
CA LEU A 109 -9.83 19.66 9.48
C LEU A 109 -10.82 20.02 8.37
N THR A 110 -10.39 20.82 7.40
CA THR A 110 -11.19 21.13 6.20
C THR A 110 -11.26 19.92 5.26
N SER A 111 -10.21 19.10 5.28
CA SER A 111 -10.14 17.78 4.63
C SER A 111 -10.84 16.70 5.45
N LEU A 112 -11.54 15.79 4.77
CA LEU A 112 -12.11 14.57 5.34
C LEU A 112 -11.01 13.66 5.88
N LEU A 113 -9.93 13.47 5.12
CA LEU A 113 -8.79 12.64 5.51
C LEU A 113 -7.62 13.53 5.94
N GLY A 114 -6.94 13.14 7.02
CA GLY A 114 -5.84 13.91 7.60
C GLY A 114 -4.55 13.09 7.67
N PHE A 115 -4.00 12.96 8.87
CA PHE A 115 -2.82 12.16 9.17
C PHE A 115 -2.95 10.72 8.66
N ASN A 116 -1.93 10.23 7.96
CA ASN A 116 -1.85 8.91 7.34
C ASN A 116 -3.04 8.54 6.42
N GLY A 117 -3.74 9.54 5.89
CA GLY A 117 -4.95 9.34 5.10
C GLY A 117 -6.13 8.81 5.92
N GLU A 118 -6.11 9.00 7.23
CA GLU A 118 -7.14 8.55 8.16
C GLU A 118 -8.09 9.69 8.56
N ARG A 119 -9.34 9.32 8.80
CA ARG A 119 -10.39 10.25 9.25
C ARG A 119 -10.26 10.50 10.74
N ARG A 120 -10.01 11.76 11.13
CA ARG A 120 -10.05 12.17 12.54
C ARG A 120 -11.49 12.19 13.03
N ASP A 121 -11.77 11.59 14.17
CA ASP A 121 -13.09 11.62 14.78
C ASP A 121 -13.39 13.00 15.39
N PRO A 122 -14.48 13.69 14.99
CA PRO A 122 -14.79 15.03 15.49
C PRO A 122 -15.18 15.04 16.96
N ALA A 123 -15.71 13.94 17.49
CA ALA A 123 -16.17 13.88 18.88
C ALA A 123 -14.98 13.76 19.86
N THR A 124 -13.94 12.99 19.51
CA THR A 124 -12.82 12.75 20.43
C THR A 124 -11.48 13.31 19.96
N GLY A 125 -11.35 13.72 18.69
CA GLY A 125 -10.09 14.12 18.09
C GLY A 125 -9.09 12.98 17.84
N HIS A 126 -9.53 11.73 17.98
CA HIS A 126 -8.74 10.51 17.77
C HIS A 126 -8.79 10.06 16.30
N TYR A 127 -7.95 9.10 15.93
CA TYR A 127 -8.08 8.37 14.67
C TYR A 127 -8.61 6.96 14.95
N LEU A 128 -9.70 6.57 14.30
CA LEU A 128 -10.34 5.27 14.50
C LEU A 128 -9.78 4.25 13.48
N LEU A 129 -8.54 3.81 13.73
CA LEU A 129 -7.77 2.95 12.83
C LEU A 129 -8.39 1.55 12.68
N GLY A 130 -8.05 0.86 11.60
CA GLY A 130 -8.69 -0.41 11.25
C GLY A 130 -10.18 -0.24 10.92
N ASN A 131 -10.56 0.90 10.33
CA ASN A 131 -11.94 1.27 10.07
C ASN A 131 -12.83 1.26 11.32
N GLY A 132 -12.35 1.74 12.46
CA GLY A 132 -13.15 1.75 13.70
C GLY A 132 -12.76 0.70 14.73
N TYR A 133 -11.79 -0.15 14.42
CA TYR A 133 -11.35 -1.23 15.30
C TYR A 133 -10.68 -0.73 16.58
N ARG A 134 -9.72 0.21 16.47
CA ARG A 134 -9.09 0.83 17.65
C ARG A 134 -9.00 2.34 17.54
N ALA A 135 -9.27 3.02 18.65
CA ALA A 135 -9.05 4.45 18.78
C ALA A 135 -7.58 4.73 19.09
N TYR A 136 -6.87 5.32 18.12
CA TYR A 136 -5.54 5.88 18.28
C TYR A 136 -5.64 7.33 18.77
N ASN A 137 -5.01 7.62 19.91
CA ASN A 137 -4.96 8.94 20.48
C ASN A 137 -3.63 9.63 20.10
N PRO A 138 -3.65 10.65 19.22
CA PRO A 138 -2.43 11.33 18.79
C PRO A 138 -1.81 12.22 19.87
N VAL A 139 -2.57 12.60 20.92
CA VAL A 139 -2.06 13.36 22.08
C VAL A 139 -1.29 12.43 23.02
N LEU A 140 -1.86 11.25 23.31
CA LEU A 140 -1.21 10.23 24.13
C LEU A 140 -0.23 9.34 23.36
N MET A 141 -0.15 9.52 22.04
CA MET A 141 0.75 8.80 21.13
C MET A 141 0.57 7.28 21.16
N ARG A 142 -0.66 6.81 21.43
CA ARG A 142 -0.95 5.39 21.67
C ARG A 142 -2.41 5.02 21.44
N PHE A 143 -2.70 3.71 21.38
CA PHE A 143 -4.07 3.21 21.34
C PHE A 143 -4.75 3.32 22.71
N ASN A 144 -6.07 3.53 22.71
CA ASN A 144 -6.89 3.53 23.92
C ASN A 144 -7.34 2.12 24.33
N SER A 145 -7.23 1.14 23.44
CA SER A 145 -7.54 -0.28 23.70
C SER A 145 -6.31 -1.17 23.45
N PRO A 146 -6.15 -2.25 24.23
CA PRO A 146 -5.05 -3.20 24.03
C PRO A 146 -5.21 -3.96 22.71
N ASP A 147 -4.10 -4.34 22.10
CA ASP A 147 -4.03 -5.21 20.93
C ASP A 147 -4.38 -6.65 21.32
N SER A 148 -5.34 -7.27 20.64
CA SER A 148 -5.69 -8.69 20.87
C SER A 148 -4.57 -9.66 20.47
N LEU A 149 -3.60 -9.22 19.66
CA LEU A 149 -2.41 -9.98 19.28
C LEU A 149 -1.24 -9.75 20.24
N SER A 150 -1.39 -8.92 21.27
CA SER A 150 -0.42 -8.73 22.35
C SER A 150 -0.79 -9.55 23.60
N PRO A 151 0.18 -9.83 24.50
CA PRO A 151 1.60 -9.51 24.39
C PRO A 151 2.43 -10.58 23.66
N PHE A 152 1.90 -11.79 23.47
CA PHE A 152 2.65 -12.96 23.00
C PHE A 152 2.44 -13.31 21.52
N GLY A 153 1.52 -12.63 20.82
CA GLY A 153 1.29 -12.79 19.39
C GLY A 153 2.05 -11.75 18.54
N GLU A 154 1.47 -11.39 17.39
CA GLU A 154 2.09 -10.45 16.46
C GLU A 154 2.03 -8.98 16.92
N GLY A 155 1.19 -8.66 17.91
CA GLY A 155 1.10 -7.32 18.52
C GLY A 155 2.28 -6.95 19.41
N GLY A 156 3.17 -7.91 19.73
CA GLY A 156 4.34 -7.68 20.58
C GLY A 156 3.98 -7.28 22.01
N LEU A 157 4.99 -7.01 22.86
CA LEU A 157 4.78 -6.86 24.31
C LEU A 157 3.93 -5.65 24.71
N ASN A 158 4.03 -4.54 23.99
CA ASN A 158 3.27 -3.32 24.30
C ASN A 158 1.92 -3.31 23.58
N ALA A 159 0.87 -3.77 24.26
CA ALA A 159 -0.49 -3.86 23.71
C ALA A 159 -1.09 -2.51 23.27
N TYR A 160 -0.53 -1.39 23.71
CA TYR A 160 -1.04 -0.06 23.38
C TYR A 160 -0.14 0.71 22.40
N GLY A 161 1.00 0.14 22.01
CA GLY A 161 1.99 0.83 21.19
C GLY A 161 1.49 1.12 19.78
N TYR A 162 1.79 2.31 19.26
CA TYR A 162 1.55 2.66 17.87
C TYR A 162 2.84 2.47 17.06
N VAL A 163 2.78 1.66 15.98
CA VAL A 163 3.86 1.45 14.98
C VAL A 163 5.27 1.24 15.55
N GLY A 164 5.34 0.62 16.73
CA GLY A 164 6.61 0.38 17.43
C GLY A 164 7.39 1.63 17.86
N GLY A 165 6.75 2.79 17.91
CA GLY A 165 7.36 4.06 18.29
C GLY A 165 8.04 4.83 17.16
N ASP A 166 7.87 4.42 15.90
CA ASP A 166 8.40 5.14 14.73
C ASP A 166 7.28 5.53 13.73
N PRO A 167 6.45 6.54 14.06
CA PRO A 167 5.38 7.02 13.18
C PRO A 167 5.86 7.85 11.99
N VAL A 168 7.16 8.16 11.89
CA VAL A 168 7.74 8.83 10.72
C VAL A 168 8.05 7.82 9.61
N GLY A 169 8.49 6.62 10.00
CA GLY A 169 8.76 5.54 9.05
C GLY A 169 7.54 4.70 8.68
N PHE A 170 6.49 4.70 9.51
CA PHE A 170 5.45 3.68 9.45
C PHE A 170 4.05 4.19 9.85
N GLY A 171 3.04 3.65 9.18
CA GLY A 171 1.62 3.80 9.53
C GLY A 171 0.98 2.46 9.90
N ASP A 172 -0.21 2.52 10.51
CA ASP A 172 -0.99 1.34 10.91
C ASP A 172 -2.43 1.35 10.37
N PRO A 173 -2.66 0.98 9.09
CA PRO A 173 -4.00 0.99 8.51
C PRO A 173 -4.97 0.00 9.17
N SER A 174 -4.47 -1.12 9.72
CA SER A 174 -5.30 -2.14 10.37
C SER A 174 -5.55 -1.84 11.85
N GLY A 175 -4.76 -0.96 12.45
CA GLY A 175 -4.72 -0.81 13.89
C GLY A 175 -4.21 -2.08 14.57
N HIS A 176 -3.18 -2.76 14.05
CA HIS A 176 -2.53 -3.95 14.65
C HIS A 176 -1.01 -4.00 14.43
N ILE A 177 -0.42 -2.97 13.83
CA ILE A 177 1.00 -2.96 13.48
C ILE A 177 1.84 -2.59 14.71
N SER A 178 2.55 -3.60 15.24
CA SER A 178 3.47 -3.47 16.36
C SER A 178 4.94 -3.42 15.92
N ALA A 179 5.84 -3.02 16.83
CA ALA A 179 7.30 -3.10 16.63
C ALA A 179 7.77 -4.50 16.18
N GLY A 180 7.19 -5.56 16.77
CA GLY A 180 7.59 -6.94 16.50
C GLY A 180 7.13 -7.44 15.13
N LEU A 181 5.94 -7.02 14.69
CA LEU A 181 5.46 -7.26 13.33
C LEU A 181 6.27 -6.44 12.32
N LEU A 182 6.60 -5.19 12.65
CA LEU A 182 7.45 -4.32 11.84
C LEU A 182 8.83 -4.93 11.59
N ASP A 183 9.52 -5.38 12.64
CA ASP A 183 10.83 -6.03 12.51
C ASP A 183 10.75 -7.29 11.61
N LYS A 184 9.66 -8.07 11.71
CA LYS A 184 9.41 -9.21 10.81
C LYS A 184 9.19 -8.77 9.35
N LEU A 185 8.37 -7.74 9.12
CA LEU A 185 8.05 -7.23 7.78
C LEU A 185 9.27 -6.56 7.11
N LEU A 186 10.09 -5.84 7.88
CA LEU A 186 11.35 -5.24 7.45
C LEU A 186 12.40 -6.31 7.11
N ARG A 187 12.55 -7.35 7.95
CA ARG A 187 13.46 -8.48 7.67
C ARG A 187 13.04 -9.28 6.46
N ALA A 188 11.73 -9.46 6.28
CA ALA A 188 11.12 -10.09 5.12
C ALA A 188 11.22 -9.24 3.84
N GLY A 189 11.55 -7.93 3.95
CA GLY A 189 11.61 -7.02 2.81
C GLY A 189 10.24 -6.67 2.23
N ILE A 190 9.18 -6.81 3.02
CA ILE A 190 7.80 -6.51 2.64
C ILE A 190 7.53 -5.00 2.82
N ILE A 191 8.24 -4.35 3.75
CA ILE A 191 8.28 -2.89 3.92
C ILE A 191 9.72 -2.43 3.71
N ILE A 192 9.92 -1.41 2.86
CA ILE A 192 11.21 -0.74 2.63
C ILE A 192 11.14 0.60 3.37
N LEU A 193 11.98 0.85 4.39
CA LEU A 193 12.21 2.24 4.83
C LEU A 193 12.89 2.96 3.67
N ALA A 194 12.35 4.11 3.28
CA ALA A 194 12.90 4.91 2.20
C ALA A 194 14.42 5.18 2.42
N PRO A 195 15.21 5.13 1.35
CA PRO A 195 16.63 5.47 1.39
C PRO A 195 16.83 6.96 1.74
N LYS A 196 17.98 7.25 2.35
CA LYS A 196 18.51 8.59 2.68
C LYS A 196 18.20 9.64 1.59
N LYS A 197 17.71 10.79 2.07
CA LYS A 197 17.74 12.16 1.49
C LYS A 197 18.15 12.22 0.01
N ILE A 198 17.18 12.48 -0.86
CA ILE A 198 17.47 13.10 -2.16
C ILE A 198 17.87 14.56 -1.84
N PRO A 199 19.09 15.02 -2.15
CA PRO A 199 19.41 16.44 -2.04
C PRO A 199 18.51 17.21 -2.99
N LEU A 200 18.03 18.38 -2.55
CA LEU A 200 17.09 19.28 -3.23
C LEU A 200 17.61 19.85 -4.58
N SER A 201 18.73 19.32 -5.10
CA SER A 201 19.44 19.74 -6.31
C SER A 201 19.20 18.84 -7.54
N GLN A 202 18.20 17.94 -7.50
CA GLN A 202 17.86 17.04 -8.62
C GLN A 202 16.39 17.13 -9.08
N LEU A 203 15.70 18.23 -8.79
CA LEU A 203 14.49 18.57 -9.53
C LEU A 203 14.90 19.14 -10.90
N PRO A 204 14.49 18.56 -12.05
CA PRO A 204 14.56 19.28 -13.30
C PRO A 204 13.64 20.50 -13.21
N GLY A 205 14.23 21.69 -13.32
CA GLY A 205 13.48 22.90 -13.61
C GLY A 205 12.89 22.78 -15.01
N MET A 206 11.57 22.64 -15.07
CA MET A 206 10.78 22.90 -16.28
C MET A 206 9.70 23.89 -15.88
N VAL A 207 10.12 25.15 -15.73
CA VAL A 207 9.28 26.30 -16.02
C VAL A 207 9.81 26.85 -17.33
N ASP A 208 9.16 26.47 -18.42
CA ASP A 208 8.91 27.29 -19.61
C ASP A 208 8.19 26.43 -20.65
N GLU A 209 7.32 27.10 -21.41
CA GLU A 209 6.45 26.59 -22.49
C GLU A 209 5.11 25.95 -22.09
N LEU A 210 4.18 26.80 -21.63
CA LEU A 210 2.76 26.62 -21.93
C LEU A 210 2.43 27.35 -23.24
N PRO A 211 1.92 26.66 -24.29
CA PRO A 211 1.28 27.37 -25.39
C PRO A 211 -0.13 27.79 -24.94
N TYR A 212 -0.29 29.10 -24.78
CA TYR A 212 -1.58 29.78 -24.78
C TYR A 212 -2.30 29.46 -26.10
N SER A 213 -3.45 28.78 -26.04
CA SER A 213 -4.38 28.79 -27.16
C SER A 213 -5.82 28.79 -26.65
N SER A 214 -6.33 30.01 -26.57
CA SER A 214 -7.74 30.35 -26.55
C SER A 214 -8.43 29.89 -27.83
N ALA A 215 -9.45 29.05 -27.73
CA ALA A 215 -10.48 28.94 -28.76
C ALA A 215 -11.84 28.52 -28.19
N THR A 216 -12.74 29.50 -28.29
CA THR A 216 -14.19 29.58 -28.23
C THR A 216 -15.02 28.32 -28.54
N VAL A 217 -16.12 28.22 -27.80
CA VAL A 217 -17.29 27.35 -27.93
C VAL A 217 -17.97 27.46 -29.31
N SER A 218 -18.38 26.36 -29.96
CA SER A 218 -19.66 26.30 -30.69
C SER A 218 -20.09 24.88 -31.12
N SER A 219 -21.32 24.52 -30.70
CA SER A 219 -22.39 23.76 -31.38
C SER A 219 -22.12 22.44 -32.13
N THR A 220 -22.84 21.40 -31.68
CA THR A 220 -23.35 20.17 -32.36
C THR A 220 -24.10 20.43 -33.69
N PRO A 221 -24.67 19.42 -34.43
CA PRO A 221 -24.45 17.95 -34.51
C PRO A 221 -24.36 17.41 -35.98
N SER A 222 -23.96 16.14 -36.19
CA SER A 222 -24.54 15.27 -37.26
C SER A 222 -23.94 13.84 -37.31
N LEU A 223 -24.82 12.84 -37.38
CA LEU A 223 -24.57 11.46 -37.85
C LEU A 223 -24.36 11.44 -39.39
N PRO A 224 -23.75 10.38 -39.97
CA PRO A 224 -24.60 9.43 -40.71
C PRO A 224 -24.18 7.94 -40.63
N ILE A 225 -25.06 7.15 -41.27
CA ILE A 225 -25.31 5.70 -41.29
C ILE A 225 -24.58 4.99 -42.44
N ALA A 226 -24.22 3.70 -42.21
CA ALA A 226 -24.03 2.56 -43.15
C ALA A 226 -22.99 2.72 -44.30
N SER A 227 -22.41 1.70 -44.94
CA SER A 227 -22.48 0.24 -45.00
C SER A 227 -21.30 -0.21 -45.89
N SER A 228 -20.72 -1.38 -45.69
CA SER A 228 -20.48 -2.28 -46.83
C SER A 228 -20.20 -3.72 -46.38
N THR A 229 -20.71 -4.60 -47.22
CA THR A 229 -20.83 -6.05 -47.21
C THR A 229 -19.49 -6.77 -47.37
N GLY A 230 -19.36 -7.94 -46.74
CA GLY A 230 -18.29 -8.90 -47.04
C GLY A 230 -18.57 -10.27 -46.41
N VAL A 231 -19.10 -11.18 -47.22
CA VAL A 231 -19.45 -12.57 -46.92
C VAL A 231 -18.18 -13.41 -46.68
N GLY A 232 -18.17 -14.31 -45.70
CA GLY A 232 -17.06 -15.26 -45.51
C GLY A 232 -17.36 -16.34 -44.45
N LEU A 233 -17.54 -17.56 -44.95
CA LEU A 233 -18.01 -18.77 -44.29
C LEU A 233 -16.87 -19.55 -43.60
N ALA A 234 -17.17 -20.21 -42.47
CA ALA A 234 -16.54 -21.40 -41.87
C ALA A 234 -15.00 -21.39 -41.63
N SER A 235 -14.45 -21.83 -40.50
CA SER A 235 -14.42 -23.23 -40.07
C SER A 235 -13.62 -23.35 -38.76
N LYS A 236 -13.99 -24.32 -37.91
CA LYS A 236 -13.08 -24.87 -36.89
C LYS A 236 -11.89 -25.55 -37.58
N SER A 237 -10.67 -25.25 -37.15
CA SER A 237 -9.56 -26.21 -37.18
C SER A 237 -8.49 -25.86 -36.15
N SER A 238 -8.23 -26.86 -35.31
CA SER A 238 -6.97 -27.14 -34.64
C SER A 238 -5.79 -27.14 -35.60
N ILE A 239 -4.62 -26.67 -35.14
CA ILE A 239 -3.22 -26.95 -35.55
C ILE A 239 -2.39 -25.94 -34.74
N SER A 240 -1.22 -26.19 -34.17
CA SER A 240 -0.47 -27.36 -33.75
C SER A 240 0.72 -26.78 -32.99
N SER A 241 1.13 -27.45 -31.93
CA SER A 241 2.36 -27.20 -31.18
C SER A 241 3.58 -27.01 -32.09
N SER A 242 4.27 -25.88 -31.96
CA SER A 242 5.65 -25.69 -32.43
C SER A 242 6.56 -25.44 -31.22
N SER A 243 7.15 -26.55 -30.75
CA SER A 243 8.48 -26.68 -30.16
C SER A 243 9.03 -25.50 -29.34
N VAL A 244 8.67 -25.47 -28.05
CA VAL A 244 9.60 -25.04 -27.00
C VAL A 244 10.22 -26.30 -26.43
N ASP A 245 11.55 -26.35 -26.35
CA ASP A 245 12.29 -27.48 -25.78
C ASP A 245 11.69 -27.90 -24.43
N PRO A 246 11.12 -29.12 -24.29
CA PRO A 246 10.40 -29.54 -23.08
C PRO A 246 11.32 -29.73 -21.86
N SER A 247 12.64 -29.68 -22.08
CA SER A 247 13.69 -29.78 -21.06
C SER A 247 13.72 -28.58 -20.11
N ALA A 248 13.56 -27.34 -20.61
CA ALA A 248 13.73 -26.13 -19.79
C ALA A 248 12.56 -25.89 -18.82
N GLY A 249 11.33 -26.11 -19.28
CA GLY A 249 10.11 -25.96 -18.48
C GLY A 249 9.94 -27.06 -17.42
N GLY A 250 10.43 -28.28 -17.69
CA GLY A 250 10.51 -29.36 -16.69
C GLY A 250 11.52 -29.06 -15.58
N THR A 251 12.66 -28.47 -15.94
CA THR A 251 13.75 -28.10 -15.02
C THR A 251 13.34 -26.92 -14.11
N LEU A 252 12.69 -25.88 -14.61
CA LEU A 252 12.24 -24.78 -13.76
C LEU A 252 11.17 -25.23 -12.75
N LYS A 253 10.24 -26.08 -13.17
CA LYS A 253 9.19 -26.63 -12.26
C LYS A 253 9.78 -27.48 -11.15
N SER A 254 10.81 -28.30 -11.43
CA SER A 254 11.49 -29.09 -10.40
C SER A 254 12.33 -28.21 -9.47
N MET A 255 13.02 -27.19 -9.99
CA MET A 255 13.76 -26.22 -9.18
C MET A 255 12.85 -25.43 -8.24
N ILE A 256 11.67 -24.98 -8.71
CA ILE A 256 10.68 -24.29 -7.86
C ILE A 256 10.19 -25.22 -6.74
N ARG A 257 9.93 -26.49 -7.05
CA ARG A 257 9.48 -27.48 -6.06
C ARG A 257 10.53 -27.70 -4.98
N ASN A 258 11.77 -27.94 -5.38
CA ASN A 258 12.89 -28.14 -4.45
C ASN A 258 13.15 -26.90 -3.59
N TYR A 259 13.10 -25.70 -4.19
CA TYR A 259 13.22 -24.44 -3.45
C TYR A 259 12.12 -24.30 -2.40
N LYS A 260 10.84 -24.57 -2.75
CA LYS A 260 9.72 -24.49 -1.81
C LYS A 260 9.94 -25.42 -0.62
N GLU A 261 10.33 -26.66 -0.87
CA GLU A 261 10.61 -27.65 0.17
C GLU A 261 11.76 -27.21 1.10
N LYS A 262 12.88 -26.74 0.54
CA LYS A 262 14.00 -26.24 1.36
C LYS A 262 13.64 -24.97 2.12
N ARG A 263 12.84 -24.09 1.53
CA ARG A 263 12.35 -22.87 2.18
C ARG A 263 11.43 -23.19 3.35
N GLU A 264 10.55 -24.18 3.20
CA GLU A 264 9.70 -24.69 4.28
C GLU A 264 10.51 -25.32 5.40
N ASN A 265 11.52 -26.14 5.06
CA ASN A 265 12.42 -26.74 6.03
C ASN A 265 13.24 -25.68 6.79
N PHE A 266 13.76 -24.66 6.10
CA PHE A 266 14.41 -23.51 6.72
C PHE A 266 13.47 -22.76 7.67
N ASN A 267 12.23 -22.49 7.26
CA ASN A 267 11.25 -21.80 8.08
C ASN A 267 10.86 -22.62 9.33
N ARG A 268 10.71 -23.95 9.18
CA ARG A 268 10.44 -24.87 10.29
C ARG A 268 11.59 -24.86 11.29
N PHE A 269 12.82 -24.98 10.80
CA PHE A 269 14.06 -24.95 11.58
C PHE A 269 14.27 -23.61 12.30
N TYR A 270 13.93 -22.49 11.66
CA TYR A 270 14.02 -21.16 12.26
C TYR A 270 12.96 -20.94 13.35
N LYS A 271 11.72 -21.43 13.12
CA LYS A 271 10.60 -21.30 14.07
C LYS A 271 10.71 -22.21 15.28
N SER A 272 11.32 -23.40 15.14
CA SER A 272 11.47 -24.34 16.24
C SER A 272 12.42 -23.86 17.34
N GLY A 273 13.05 -22.69 17.19
CA GLY A 273 13.91 -22.07 18.20
C GLY A 273 14.99 -23.05 18.63
N ALA A 274 15.99 -23.25 17.77
CA ALA A 274 17.07 -24.22 17.97
C ALA A 274 17.95 -23.87 19.19
N ALA A 275 17.42 -24.11 20.39
CA ALA A 275 18.13 -24.05 21.65
C ALA A 275 19.15 -25.20 21.68
N GLY A 276 20.35 -24.93 21.15
CA GLY A 276 21.49 -25.85 21.19
C GLY A 276 22.24 -26.05 19.87
N GLN A 277 21.75 -25.57 18.72
CA GLN A 277 22.48 -25.71 17.45
C GLN A 277 23.42 -24.53 17.18
N ARG A 278 24.59 -24.81 16.60
CA ARG A 278 25.62 -23.80 16.35
C ARG A 278 25.09 -22.79 15.33
N LYS A 279 25.28 -21.50 15.63
CA LYS A 279 24.97 -20.36 14.74
C LYS A 279 25.50 -20.54 13.30
N ALA A 280 26.59 -21.30 13.13
CA ALA A 280 27.17 -21.64 11.83
C ALA A 280 26.27 -22.53 10.96
N ASP A 281 25.54 -23.49 11.56
CA ASP A 281 24.67 -24.41 10.82
C ASP A 281 23.42 -23.69 10.30
N VAL A 282 22.88 -22.79 11.13
CA VAL A 282 21.78 -21.89 10.74
C VAL A 282 22.19 -20.99 9.59
N LEU A 283 23.42 -20.46 9.64
CA LEU A 283 23.96 -19.57 8.61
C LEU A 283 24.20 -20.32 7.29
N LYS A 284 24.73 -21.54 7.36
CA LYS A 284 24.95 -22.42 6.20
C LYS A 284 23.63 -22.83 5.53
N LEU A 285 22.61 -23.13 6.34
CA LEU A 285 21.27 -23.44 5.83
C LEU A 285 20.59 -22.21 5.19
N ALA A 286 20.77 -21.03 5.79
CA ALA A 286 20.29 -19.78 5.21
C ALA A 286 20.98 -19.50 3.86
N GLU A 287 22.30 -19.62 3.80
CA GLU A 287 23.10 -19.39 2.59
C GLU A 287 22.66 -20.30 1.44
N THR A 288 22.53 -21.61 1.69
CA THR A 288 22.09 -22.58 0.68
C THR A 288 20.67 -22.31 0.19
N THR A 289 19.74 -21.95 1.09
CA THR A 289 18.36 -21.59 0.72
C THR A 289 18.31 -20.33 -0.14
N PHE A 290 19.11 -19.30 0.18
CA PHE A 290 19.16 -18.07 -0.60
C PHE A 290 19.83 -18.25 -1.96
N ARG A 291 20.84 -19.13 -2.06
CA ARG A 291 21.46 -19.46 -3.35
C ARG A 291 20.43 -20.11 -4.30
N GLU A 292 19.66 -21.06 -3.81
CA GLU A 292 18.62 -21.72 -4.61
C GLU A 292 17.48 -20.79 -5.03
N GLU A 293 17.16 -19.80 -4.20
CA GLU A 293 16.21 -18.74 -4.58
C GLU A 293 16.71 -17.93 -5.79
N LEU A 294 18.01 -17.60 -5.80
CA LEU A 294 18.64 -16.90 -6.93
C LEU A 294 18.65 -17.78 -8.18
N ASP A 295 19.04 -19.06 -8.06
CA ASP A 295 19.09 -19.99 -9.18
C ASP A 295 17.71 -20.18 -9.85
N VAL A 296 16.65 -20.31 -9.04
CA VAL A 296 15.26 -20.37 -9.55
C VAL A 296 14.86 -19.08 -10.26
N THR A 297 15.24 -17.93 -9.69
CA THR A 297 14.88 -16.62 -10.26
C THR A 297 15.60 -16.37 -11.58
N VAL A 298 16.89 -16.72 -11.68
CA VAL A 298 17.66 -16.68 -12.93
C VAL A 298 17.01 -17.58 -13.97
N LYS A 299 16.69 -18.83 -13.61
CA LYS A 299 16.09 -19.77 -14.56
C LYS A 299 14.71 -19.31 -15.04
N ALA A 300 13.92 -18.66 -14.19
CA ALA A 300 12.65 -18.06 -14.57
C ALA A 300 12.84 -16.89 -15.56
N LEU A 301 13.83 -16.02 -15.32
CA LEU A 301 14.16 -14.93 -16.23
C LEU A 301 14.64 -15.44 -17.59
N GLU A 302 15.47 -16.49 -17.63
CA GLU A 302 15.88 -17.15 -18.88
C GLU A 302 14.70 -17.69 -19.68
N VAL A 303 13.75 -18.36 -19.01
CA VAL A 303 12.54 -18.90 -19.65
C VAL A 303 11.64 -17.78 -20.17
N MET A 304 11.48 -16.69 -19.42
CA MET A 304 10.72 -15.52 -19.87
C MET A 304 11.42 -14.82 -21.03
N GLU A 305 12.75 -14.70 -20.99
CA GLU A 305 13.54 -14.10 -22.05
C GLU A 305 13.48 -14.89 -23.35
N ALA A 306 13.48 -16.23 -23.28
CA ALA A 306 13.27 -17.09 -24.44
C ALA A 306 11.87 -16.93 -25.08
N SER A 307 10.90 -16.35 -24.37
CA SER A 307 9.57 -16.05 -24.90
C SER A 307 9.44 -14.65 -25.51
N LYS A 308 10.48 -13.78 -25.41
CA LYS A 308 10.45 -12.42 -25.97
C LYS A 308 10.09 -12.44 -27.46
N GLY A 309 9.16 -11.57 -27.85
CA GLY A 309 8.63 -11.51 -29.22
C GLY A 309 7.46 -12.47 -29.51
N THR A 310 7.05 -13.29 -28.54
CA THR A 310 5.82 -14.09 -28.60
C THR A 310 4.70 -13.46 -27.79
N SER A 311 3.44 -13.85 -28.04
CA SER A 311 2.28 -13.43 -27.25
C SER A 311 2.31 -13.93 -25.80
N ALA A 312 3.23 -14.83 -25.46
CA ALA A 312 3.41 -15.35 -24.10
C ALA A 312 4.35 -14.49 -23.24
N PHE A 313 5.04 -13.51 -23.82
CA PHE A 313 5.95 -12.63 -23.07
C PHE A 313 5.20 -11.51 -22.38
N ASP A 314 5.32 -11.45 -21.06
CA ASP A 314 4.81 -10.37 -20.22
C ASP A 314 5.97 -9.46 -19.78
N PRO A 315 6.14 -8.27 -20.41
CA PRO A 315 7.25 -7.36 -20.12
C PRO A 315 7.17 -6.76 -18.71
N GLU A 316 5.97 -6.55 -18.17
CA GLU A 316 5.77 -6.01 -16.82
C GLU A 316 6.24 -7.02 -15.78
N ARG A 317 5.83 -8.29 -15.91
CA ARG A 317 6.29 -9.38 -15.04
C ARG A 317 7.79 -9.62 -15.14
N TYR A 318 8.38 -9.54 -16.34
CA TYR A 318 9.82 -9.69 -16.52
C TYR A 318 10.58 -8.58 -15.77
N ASN A 319 10.15 -7.32 -15.91
CA ASN A 319 10.78 -6.18 -15.26
C ASN A 319 10.69 -6.25 -13.73
N ILE A 320 9.53 -6.62 -13.19
CA ILE A 320 9.34 -6.82 -11.73
C ILE A 320 10.25 -7.93 -11.22
N LEU A 321 10.31 -9.07 -11.92
CA LEU A 321 11.13 -10.20 -11.52
C LEU A 321 12.63 -9.87 -11.58
N ASN A 322 13.06 -9.13 -12.59
CA ASN A 322 14.43 -8.70 -12.77
C ASN A 322 14.86 -7.68 -11.70
N ALA A 323 13.99 -6.72 -11.36
CA ALA A 323 14.25 -5.77 -10.27
C ALA A 323 14.43 -6.50 -8.92
N ARG A 324 13.57 -7.47 -8.62
CA ARG A 324 13.68 -8.32 -7.42
C ARG A 324 14.97 -9.15 -7.42
N PHE A 325 15.39 -9.67 -8.57
CA PHE A 325 16.65 -10.39 -8.70
C PHE A 325 17.85 -9.51 -8.37
N ILE A 326 17.91 -8.29 -8.92
CA ILE A 326 19.00 -7.33 -8.69
C ILE A 326 19.09 -6.97 -7.20
N GLU A 327 17.95 -6.70 -6.56
CA GLU A 327 17.89 -6.37 -5.14
C GLU A 327 18.36 -7.55 -4.26
N ARG A 328 17.87 -8.77 -4.54
CA ARG A 328 18.24 -9.98 -3.79
C ARG A 328 19.73 -10.30 -3.94
N LYS A 329 20.26 -10.20 -5.15
CA LYS A 329 21.70 -10.37 -5.43
C LYS A 329 22.54 -9.37 -4.63
N ARG A 330 22.13 -8.11 -4.55
CA ARG A 330 22.78 -7.08 -3.74
C ARG A 330 22.70 -7.38 -2.23
N LYS A 331 21.59 -7.94 -1.75
CA LYS A 331 21.40 -8.36 -0.35
C LYS A 331 22.27 -9.57 -0.01
N TYR A 332 22.38 -10.52 -0.93
CA TYR A 332 23.20 -11.72 -0.79
C TYR A 332 24.70 -11.37 -0.78
N SER A 333 25.17 -10.58 -1.75
CA SER A 333 26.59 -10.18 -1.84
C SER A 333 27.09 -9.37 -0.64
N LYS A 334 26.19 -8.66 0.05
CA LYS A 334 26.50 -7.95 1.31
C LYS A 334 26.56 -8.87 2.53
N ARG A 335 25.95 -10.05 2.49
CA ARG A 335 25.83 -10.98 3.63
C ARG A 335 26.69 -12.24 3.52
N PHE A 336 27.01 -12.69 2.32
CA PHE A 336 27.71 -13.96 2.05
C PHE A 336 28.75 -13.74 0.94
N THR A 337 30.04 -13.80 1.30
CA THR A 337 31.12 -13.10 0.58
C THR A 337 31.88 -13.84 -0.54
N PRO A 338 31.61 -15.09 -0.95
CA PRO A 338 32.27 -15.59 -2.17
C PRO A 338 31.28 -16.18 -3.18
N TYR A 339 30.73 -15.33 -4.06
CA TYR A 339 30.18 -15.77 -5.35
C TYR A 339 30.47 -14.72 -6.42
N HIS A 340 31.75 -14.33 -6.53
CA HIS A 340 32.17 -13.25 -7.41
C HIS A 340 32.56 -13.71 -8.83
N GLU A 341 32.73 -15.02 -9.08
CA GLU A 341 33.23 -15.51 -10.37
C GLU A 341 32.14 -15.98 -11.34
N GLY A 342 31.08 -16.67 -10.88
CA GLY A 342 30.03 -17.18 -11.78
C GLY A 342 29.15 -16.09 -12.42
N VAL A 343 28.99 -14.96 -11.73
CA VAL A 343 28.16 -13.83 -12.17
C VAL A 343 28.86 -12.96 -13.21
N LYS A 344 30.19 -12.97 -13.25
CA LYS A 344 30.97 -12.11 -14.17
C LYS A 344 30.77 -12.55 -15.63
N LYS A 345 30.62 -13.86 -15.87
CA LYS A 345 30.35 -14.44 -17.20
C LYS A 345 28.99 -14.10 -17.84
N ILE A 346 28.05 -13.56 -17.08
CA ILE A 346 26.71 -13.19 -17.59
C ILE A 346 26.67 -11.70 -17.98
N ARG A 347 27.70 -10.93 -17.61
CA ARG A 347 27.74 -9.48 -17.81
C ARG A 347 28.67 -9.02 -18.93
N GLU A 348 29.47 -9.92 -19.48
CA GLU A 348 30.27 -9.77 -20.71
C GLU A 348 29.55 -10.48 -21.86
#